data_AF-A0A8T7C296-F1
#
_entry.id   AF-A0A8T7C296-F1
#
_cell.length_a   1.000
_cell.length_b   1.000
_cell.length_c   1.000
_cell.angle_alpha   90.00
_cell.angle_beta   90.00
_cell.angle_gamma   90.00
#
_symmetry.space_group_name_H-M   'P 1'
#
loop_
_entity.id
_entity.type
_entity.pdbx_description
1 polymer ?
#
loop_
_entity_poly.entity_id
_entity_poly.type
_entity_poly.pdbx_seq_one_letter_code
_entity_poly.pdbx_strand_id
1 'polypeptide(L)'
;DAVRGDILEMQRFGLPDDYWATYAGTVRALTLADVSAQAERVLQPSRMTWVIVGDRAKIEDKIRALELGEISFLDADGNPVAAN
;
A
#
# COMPACT_ATOMS: atom_id res chain seq x y z
N ASP A 1 -19.90 9.95 -19.63
CA ASP A 1 -19.52 8.73 -18.87
C ASP A 1 -18.59 8.98 -17.68
N ALA A 2 -17.49 9.73 -17.82
CA ALA A 2 -16.57 10.01 -16.70
C ALA A 2 -17.23 10.72 -15.49
N VAL A 3 -18.03 11.77 -15.74
CA VAL A 3 -18.74 12.52 -14.65
C VAL A 3 -19.72 11.63 -13.89
N ARG A 4 -20.40 10.69 -14.57
CA ARG A 4 -21.33 9.76 -13.93
C ARG A 4 -20.59 8.74 -13.05
N GLY A 5 -19.44 8.25 -13.52
CA GLY A 5 -18.60 7.34 -12.73
C GLY A 5 -18.11 8.00 -11.44
N ASP A 6 -17.73 9.26 -11.55
CA ASP A 6 -17.22 10.05 -10.43
C ASP A 6 -18.30 10.34 -9.36
N ILE A 7 -19.53 10.71 -9.76
CA ILE A 7 -20.67 10.85 -8.84
C ILE A 7 -20.96 9.54 -8.10
N LEU A 8 -20.87 8.40 -8.80
CA LEU A 8 -21.07 7.09 -8.18
C LEU A 8 -19.94 6.75 -7.19
N GLU A 9 -18.70 7.15 -7.44
CA GLU A 9 -17.60 7.02 -6.48
C GLU A 9 -17.81 7.91 -5.26
N MET A 10 -18.19 9.18 -5.46
CA MET A 10 -18.50 10.09 -4.35
C MET A 10 -19.61 9.52 -3.47
N GLN A 11 -20.68 8.98 -4.06
CA GLN A 11 -21.74 8.32 -3.31
C GLN A 11 -21.24 7.05 -2.60
N ARG A 12 -20.48 6.20 -3.30
CA ARG A 12 -19.99 4.92 -2.77
C ARG A 12 -19.06 5.10 -1.57
N PHE A 13 -18.20 6.11 -1.62
CA PHE A 13 -17.23 6.40 -0.56
C PHE A 13 -17.70 7.48 0.42
N GLY A 14 -18.91 8.01 0.26
CA GLY A 14 -19.49 9.04 1.13
C GLY A 14 -18.73 10.36 1.09
N LEU A 15 -18.19 10.74 -0.08
CA LEU A 15 -17.47 12.00 -0.27
C LEU A 15 -18.46 13.18 -0.29
N PRO A 16 -18.06 14.37 0.22
CA PRO A 16 -18.87 15.57 0.17
C PRO A 16 -19.21 16.00 -1.27
N ASP A 17 -20.37 16.64 -1.47
CA ASP A 17 -20.80 17.12 -2.80
C ASP A 17 -19.83 18.12 -3.45
N ASP A 18 -19.02 18.82 -2.65
CA ASP A 18 -18.01 19.79 -3.09
C ASP A 18 -16.59 19.23 -3.13
N TYR A 19 -16.42 17.91 -3.00
CA TYR A 19 -15.13 17.24 -2.87
C TYR A 19 -14.13 17.71 -3.94
N TRP A 20 -14.50 17.70 -5.22
CA TRP A 20 -13.59 18.10 -6.30
C TRP A 20 -13.34 19.61 -6.38
N ALA A 21 -14.27 20.43 -5.89
CA ALA A 21 -14.08 21.87 -5.82
C ALA A 21 -13.02 22.24 -4.77
N THR A 22 -12.93 21.48 -3.68
CA THR A 22 -12.02 21.75 -2.56
C THR A 22 -10.73 20.92 -2.59
N TYR A 23 -10.73 19.76 -3.24
CA TYR A 23 -9.65 18.76 -3.24
C TYR A 23 -8.27 19.35 -3.53
N ALA A 24 -8.14 20.14 -4.60
CA ALA A 24 -6.86 20.72 -5.00
C ALA A 24 -6.33 21.75 -3.99
N GLY A 25 -7.22 22.42 -3.24
CA GLY A 25 -6.86 23.29 -2.13
C GLY A 25 -6.37 22.48 -0.93
N THR A 26 -7.13 21.45 -0.55
CA THR A 26 -6.79 20.53 0.55
C THR A 26 -5.42 19.89 0.37
N VAL A 27 -5.12 19.36 -0.83
CA VAL A 27 -3.83 18.72 -1.10
C VAL A 27 -2.67 19.72 -1.02
N ARG A 28 -2.85 20.94 -1.52
CA ARG A 28 -1.80 21.98 -1.47
C ARG A 28 -1.54 22.52 -0.07
N ALA A 29 -2.53 22.43 0.81
CA ALA A 29 -2.42 22.89 2.19
C ALA A 29 -1.71 21.89 3.11
N LEU A 30 -1.44 20.66 2.66
CA LEU A 30 -0.76 19.64 3.46
C LEU A 30 0.64 20.11 3.87
N THR A 31 0.95 19.97 5.16
CA THR A 31 2.27 20.24 5.70
C THR A 31 3.08 18.96 5.84
N LEU A 32 4.40 19.10 6.01
CA LEU A 32 5.25 17.95 6.34
C LEU A 32 4.83 17.26 7.63
N ALA A 33 4.38 18.04 8.64
CA ALA A 33 3.92 17.49 9.91
C ALA A 33 2.67 16.61 9.73
N ASP A 34 1.73 17.02 8.88
CA ASP A 34 0.54 16.23 8.57
C ASP A 34 0.91 14.89 7.92
N VAL A 35 1.81 14.93 6.94
CA VAL A 35 2.27 13.72 6.23
C VAL A 35 3.00 12.78 7.18
N SER A 36 3.94 13.30 7.99
CA SER A 36 4.69 12.49 8.96
C SER A 36 3.76 11.84 9.99
N ALA A 37 2.77 12.58 10.51
CA ALA A 37 1.82 12.04 11.48
C ALA A 37 0.94 10.93 10.89
N GLN A 38 0.58 11.01 9.60
CA GLN A 38 -0.14 9.91 8.95
C GLN A 38 0.77 8.74 8.61
N ALA A 39 2.02 8.99 8.21
CA ALA A 39 3.00 7.94 7.95
C ALA A 39 3.22 7.07 9.19
N GLU A 40 3.38 7.65 10.38
CA GLU A 40 3.51 6.89 11.64
C GLU A 40 2.28 6.03 11.96
N ARG A 41 1.09 6.50 11.60
CA ARG A 41 -0.16 5.74 11.83
C ARG A 41 -0.32 4.58 10.87
N VAL A 42 0.03 4.77 9.60
CA VAL A 42 -0.21 3.81 8.52
C VAL A 42 0.94 2.82 8.39
N LEU A 43 2.18 3.31 8.44
CA LEU A 43 3.39 2.50 8.34
C LEU A 43 3.71 1.93 9.72
N GLN A 44 3.18 0.73 9.99
CA GLN A 44 3.44 -0.01 11.23
C GLN A 44 4.37 -1.18 10.90
N PRO A 45 5.71 -1.05 11.04
CA PRO A 45 6.65 -2.06 10.58
C PRO A 45 6.42 -3.43 11.20
N SER A 46 5.98 -3.48 12.46
CA SER A 46 5.65 -4.70 13.19
C SER A 46 4.41 -5.44 12.67
N ARG A 47 3.62 -4.81 11.78
CA ARG A 47 2.39 -5.35 11.20
C ARG A 47 2.42 -5.32 9.67
N MET A 48 3.60 -5.16 9.07
CA MET A 48 3.78 -5.10 7.63
C MET A 48 4.00 -6.50 7.06
N THR A 49 3.31 -6.83 5.98
CA THR A 49 3.53 -8.05 5.21
C THR A 49 4.26 -7.72 3.92
N TRP A 50 5.39 -8.38 3.68
CA TRP A 50 6.17 -8.24 2.47
C TRP A 50 5.84 -9.38 1.51
N VAL A 51 5.43 -9.05 0.29
CA VAL A 51 5.25 -10.01 -0.80
C VAL A 51 6.25 -9.68 -1.90
N ILE A 52 7.14 -10.62 -2.19
CA ILE A 52 8.25 -10.43 -3.12
C ILE A 52 8.11 -11.49 -4.22
N VAL A 53 8.06 -11.05 -5.48
CA VAL A 53 7.89 -11.93 -6.64
C VAL A 53 9.12 -11.81 -7.54
N GLY A 54 9.77 -12.95 -7.81
CA GLY A 54 10.92 -13.00 -8.69
C GLY A 54 11.63 -14.35 -8.68
N ASP A 55 12.73 -14.41 -9.42
CA ASP A 55 13.61 -15.59 -9.48
C ASP A 55 14.34 -15.77 -8.15
N ARG A 56 13.92 -16.78 -7.36
CA ARG A 56 14.44 -17.10 -6.02
C ARG A 56 15.97 -17.14 -5.99
N ALA A 57 16.59 -17.75 -7.01
CA ALA A 57 18.04 -17.93 -7.08
C ALA A 57 18.82 -16.60 -7.18
N LYS A 58 18.16 -15.50 -7.57
CA LYS A 58 18.79 -14.19 -7.73
C LYS A 58 18.53 -13.24 -6.56
N ILE A 59 17.47 -13.48 -5.78
CA ILE A 59 16.95 -12.51 -4.82
C ILE A 59 17.03 -12.98 -3.37
N GLU A 60 16.98 -14.29 -3.10
CA GLU A 60 16.83 -14.81 -1.72
C GLU A 60 17.89 -14.26 -0.77
N ASP A 61 19.18 -14.34 -1.13
CA ASP A 61 20.28 -13.88 -0.28
C ASP A 61 20.17 -12.39 0.05
N LYS A 62 19.76 -11.58 -0.93
CA LYS A 62 19.57 -10.13 -0.74
C LYS A 62 18.39 -9.84 0.17
N ILE A 63 17.31 -10.62 0.07
CA ILE A 63 16.14 -10.48 0.95
C ILE A 63 16.46 -10.91 2.38
N ARG A 64 17.19 -12.02 2.55
CA ARG A 64 17.66 -12.46 3.88
C ARG A 64 18.53 -11.39 4.54
N ALA A 65 19.40 -10.74 3.78
CA ALA A 65 20.25 -9.65 4.28
C ALA A 65 19.48 -8.39 4.72
N LEU A 66 18.21 -8.23 4.34
CA LEU A 66 17.37 -7.12 4.80
C LEU A 66 16.72 -7.38 6.16
N GLU A 67 16.83 -8.59 6.71
CA GLU A 67 16.33 -8.96 8.05
C GLU A 67 14.85 -8.58 8.27
N LEU A 68 14.02 -8.69 7.23
CA LEU A 68 12.61 -8.28 7.24
C LEU A 68 11.70 -9.20 8.08
N GLY A 69 12.24 -10.28 8.63
CA GLY A 69 11.53 -11.28 9.43
C GLY A 69 11.59 -12.68 8.83
N GLU A 70 10.65 -13.52 9.26
CA GLU A 70 10.51 -14.89 8.76
C GLU A 70 10.09 -14.90 7.28
N ILE A 71 10.72 -15.77 6.49
CA ILE A 71 10.44 -15.89 5.06
C ILE A 71 9.66 -17.18 4.81
N SER A 72 8.44 -17.03 4.30
CA SER A 72 7.63 -18.14 3.77
C SER A 72 7.70 -18.17 2.24
N PHE A 73 7.95 -19.33 1.66
CA PHE A 73 7.93 -19.51 0.21
C PHE A 73 6.56 -19.96 -0.26
N LEU A 74 6.06 -19.32 -1.32
CA LEU A 74 4.77 -19.62 -1.95
C LEU A 74 4.97 -19.96 -3.43
N ASP A 75 4.15 -20.88 -3.95
CA ASP A 75 4.03 -21.10 -5.40
C ASP A 75 3.12 -20.05 -6.06
N ALA A 76 2.91 -20.17 -7.37
CA ALA A 76 2.10 -19.23 -8.15
C ALA A 76 0.61 -19.24 -7.76
N ASP A 77 0.14 -20.30 -7.12
CA ASP A 77 -1.23 -20.46 -6.64
C ASP A 77 -1.37 -20.01 -5.16
N GLY A 78 -0.27 -19.60 -4.53
CA GLY A 78 -0.24 -19.13 -3.14
C GLY A 78 -0.12 -20.24 -2.10
N ASN A 79 0.21 -21.47 -2.50
CA ASN A 79 0.41 -22.56 -1.56
C ASN A 79 1.85 -22.55 -0.99
N PRO A 80 2.04 -22.87 0.30
CA PRO A 80 3.37 -23.00 0.89
C PRO A 80 4.20 -24.09 0.21
N VAL A 81 5.46 -23.79 -0.07
CA VAL A 81 6.43 -24.77 -0.59
C VAL A 81 7.61 -24.91 0.36
N ALA A 82 8.17 -26.12 0.42
CA ALA A 82 9.33 -26.40 1.26
C ALA A 82 10.54 -25.56 0.83
N ALA A 83 11.29 -25.05 1.81
CA ALA A 83 12.58 -24.42 1.61
C ALA A 83 13.61 -25.50 1.25
N ASN A 84 13.57 -25.98 0.01
CA ASN A 84 14.68 -26.73 -0.57
C ASN A 84 15.83 -25.79 -0.90
#